data_AF-A0A344J8F5-F1
#
_entry.id   AF-A0A344J8F5-F1
#
_cell.length_a   1.000
_cell.length_b   1.000
_cell.length_c   1.000
_cell.angle_alpha   90.00
_cell.angle_beta   90.00
_cell.angle_gamma   90.00
#
_symmetry.space_group_name_H-M   'P 1'
#
loop_
_entity.id
_entity.type
_entity.pdbx_description
1 polymer ?
#
loop_
_entity_poly.entity_id
_entity_poly.type
_entity_poly.pdbx_seq_one_letter_code
_entity_poly.pdbx_strand_id
1 'polypeptide(L)'
;MIRASANQFESTLEGLKISVKADHCVELASTFTQCAEGARITVTGVGQAKSFTFEVPELQFNPDSMLYRGALDGSYRAAGTTLIVGDMDLDGSEDFALRTGNAGGYGSPSYSIYLQQAGGHGFVYSPEFSELTEGSLGMFSVSADKIRVPRKSGCCEHWDDVFVVKGHQPVFVARAAPQE
;
A
#
# COMPACT_ATOMS: atom_id res chain seq x y z
N MET A 1 -22.51 -6.82 4.76
CA MET A 1 -22.75 -6.60 6.20
C MET A 1 -21.42 -6.83 6.89
N ILE A 2 -20.70 -5.77 7.23
CA ILE A 2 -19.34 -5.83 7.79
C ILE A 2 -19.46 -6.27 9.25
N ARG A 3 -18.97 -7.46 9.60
CA ARG A 3 -18.76 -7.86 10.99
C ARG A 3 -17.36 -7.41 11.39
N ALA A 4 -17.23 -6.17 11.83
CA ALA A 4 -16.01 -5.68 12.45
C ALA A 4 -16.17 -5.83 13.98
N SER A 5 -15.38 -6.70 14.60
CA SER A 5 -14.96 -6.46 15.99
C SER A 5 -13.68 -5.61 15.92
N ALA A 6 -13.33 -4.88 16.98
CA ALA A 6 -12.19 -3.95 16.97
C ALA A 6 -10.84 -4.59 16.53
N ASN A 7 -10.77 -5.93 16.49
CA ASN A 7 -9.60 -6.75 16.22
C ASN A 7 -9.76 -7.73 15.02
N GLN A 8 -10.93 -7.77 14.37
CA GLN A 8 -11.17 -8.62 13.20
C GLN A 8 -12.01 -7.88 12.16
N PHE A 9 -11.56 -7.94 10.91
CA PHE A 9 -12.23 -7.29 9.79
C PHE A 9 -12.27 -8.24 8.59
N GLU A 10 -13.40 -8.24 7.88
CA GLU A 10 -13.54 -8.94 6.60
C GLU A 10 -14.18 -8.03 5.55
N SER A 11 -13.64 -8.07 4.34
CA SER A 11 -14.20 -7.38 3.17
C SER A 11 -14.00 -8.17 1.89
N THR A 12 -14.66 -7.73 0.83
CA THR A 12 -14.52 -8.29 -0.51
C THR A 12 -14.41 -7.16 -1.52
N LEU A 13 -13.44 -7.24 -2.42
CA LEU A 13 -13.22 -6.29 -3.52
C LEU A 13 -12.95 -7.05 -4.80
N GLU A 14 -13.81 -6.90 -5.81
CA GLU A 14 -13.58 -7.41 -7.18
C GLU A 14 -13.09 -8.86 -7.24
N GLY A 15 -13.67 -9.74 -6.43
CA GLY A 15 -13.27 -11.14 -6.38
C GLY A 15 -12.05 -11.44 -5.50
N LEU A 16 -11.63 -10.53 -4.63
CA LEU A 16 -10.69 -10.79 -3.53
C LEU A 16 -11.44 -10.75 -2.20
N LYS A 17 -11.42 -11.84 -1.43
CA LYS A 17 -11.81 -11.84 -0.02
C LYS A 17 -10.59 -11.49 0.82
N ILE A 18 -10.77 -10.55 1.75
CA ILE A 18 -9.70 -10.04 2.60
C ILE A 18 -10.16 -10.15 4.04
N SER A 19 -9.33 -10.77 4.87
CA SER A 19 -9.56 -10.97 6.30
C SER A 19 -8.37 -10.44 7.07
N VAL A 20 -8.62 -9.59 8.06
CA VAL A 20 -7.60 -9.04 8.94
C VAL A 20 -7.91 -9.51 10.35
N LYS A 21 -6.88 -9.98 11.03
CA LYS A 21 -6.89 -10.23 12.47
C LYS A 21 -5.71 -9.47 13.08
N ALA A 22 -6.00 -8.55 13.98
CA ALA A 22 -4.99 -7.71 14.62
C ALA A 22 -5.38 -7.47 16.07
N ASP A 23 -4.42 -7.50 16.99
CA ASP A 23 -4.68 -7.27 18.41
C ASP A 23 -4.22 -5.86 18.81
N HIS A 24 -4.68 -5.38 19.97
CA HIS A 24 -4.30 -4.07 20.55
C HIS A 24 -4.51 -2.88 19.61
N CYS A 25 -5.73 -2.79 19.07
CA CYS A 25 -6.15 -1.71 18.19
C CYS A 25 -6.62 -0.48 18.98
N VAL A 26 -6.09 0.70 18.64
CA VAL A 26 -6.42 1.99 19.24
C VAL A 26 -6.92 2.94 18.16
N GLU A 27 -8.06 3.57 18.41
CA GLU A 27 -8.59 4.62 17.54
C GLU A 27 -7.72 5.88 17.68
N LEU A 28 -6.99 6.24 16.61
CA LEU A 28 -6.12 7.42 16.60
C LEU A 28 -6.89 8.69 16.24
N ALA A 29 -7.93 8.54 15.42
CA ALA A 29 -8.85 9.57 14.97
C ALA A 29 -10.16 8.88 14.54
N SER A 30 -11.24 9.65 14.31
CA SER A 30 -12.55 9.12 13.89
C SER A 30 -12.54 8.30 12.59
N THR A 31 -11.42 8.30 11.86
CA THR A 31 -11.23 7.64 10.56
C THR A 31 -10.09 6.63 10.55
N PHE A 32 -9.29 6.52 11.62
CA PHE A 32 -8.15 5.61 11.64
C PHE A 32 -8.03 4.88 12.96
N THR A 33 -7.77 3.59 12.86
CA THR A 33 -7.38 2.76 13.98
C THR A 33 -6.03 2.12 13.68
N GLN A 34 -5.12 2.17 14.65
CA GLN A 34 -3.81 1.55 14.58
C GLN A 34 -3.78 0.32 15.46
N CYS A 35 -3.31 -0.80 14.92
CA CYS A 35 -3.07 -2.03 15.67
C CYS A 35 -1.57 -2.29 15.69
N ALA A 36 -0.96 -2.27 16.87
CA ALA A 36 0.50 -2.19 17.04
C ALA A 36 1.17 -3.49 17.54
N GLU A 37 0.41 -4.54 17.81
CA GLU A 37 0.93 -5.84 18.29
C GLU A 37 0.77 -6.95 17.25
N GLY A 38 1.14 -6.64 16.01
CA GLY A 38 1.05 -7.59 14.92
C GLY A 38 -0.36 -7.67 14.32
N ALA A 39 -0.41 -7.57 13.00
CA ALA A 39 -1.61 -7.84 12.22
C ALA A 39 -1.33 -8.97 11.24
N ARG A 40 -2.30 -9.87 11.12
CA ARG A 40 -2.34 -10.91 10.11
C ARG A 40 -3.40 -10.58 9.09
N ILE A 41 -2.97 -10.36 7.85
CA ILE A 41 -3.84 -10.07 6.71
C ILE A 41 -3.85 -11.30 5.82
N THR A 42 -5.03 -11.85 5.56
CA THR A 42 -5.24 -12.99 4.66
C THR A 42 -6.00 -12.50 3.44
N VAL A 43 -5.48 -12.75 2.25
CA VAL A 43 -6.10 -12.43 0.96
C VAL A 43 -6.36 -13.72 0.19
N THR A 44 -7.58 -13.89 -0.32
CA THR A 44 -8.01 -15.08 -1.05
C THR A 44 -8.78 -14.65 -2.28
N GLY A 45 -8.41 -15.17 -3.46
CA GLY A 45 -9.28 -15.03 -4.63
C GLY A 45 -10.61 -15.75 -4.43
N VAL A 46 -11.73 -15.11 -4.72
CA VAL A 46 -13.06 -15.69 -4.62
C VAL A 46 -13.16 -16.86 -5.60
N GLY A 47 -13.41 -18.07 -5.07
CA GLY A 47 -13.40 -19.30 -5.85
C GLY A 47 -12.01 -19.90 -6.10
N GLN A 48 -10.95 -19.27 -5.59
CA GLN A 48 -9.60 -19.84 -5.59
C GLN A 48 -9.32 -20.56 -4.27
N ALA A 49 -8.59 -21.68 -4.34
CA ALA A 49 -8.18 -22.44 -3.16
C ALA A 49 -6.97 -21.81 -2.43
N LYS A 50 -6.21 -20.95 -3.11
CA LYS A 50 -4.98 -20.36 -2.58
C LYS A 50 -5.28 -19.05 -1.85
N SER A 51 -4.85 -19.00 -0.60
CA SER A 51 -4.82 -17.79 0.22
C SER A 51 -3.38 -17.37 0.46
N PHE A 52 -3.15 -16.07 0.54
CA PHE A 52 -1.87 -15.49 0.92
C PHE A 52 -2.02 -14.78 2.25
N THR A 53 -1.04 -14.95 3.13
CA THR A 53 -1.06 -14.37 4.47
C THR A 53 0.16 -13.48 4.64
N PHE A 54 -0.09 -12.23 5.04
CA PHE A 54 0.90 -11.24 5.40
C PHE A 54 0.87 -11.04 6.91
N GLU A 55 2.05 -11.02 7.53
CA GLU A 55 2.21 -10.65 8.93
C GLU A 55 3.02 -9.36 8.98
N VAL A 56 2.42 -8.32 9.57
CA VAL A 56 3.03 -6.98 9.71
C VAL A 56 3.04 -6.60 11.19
N PRO A 57 4.08 -5.91 11.68
CA PRO A 57 4.16 -5.50 13.08
C PRO A 57 3.09 -4.47 13.45
N GLU A 58 2.75 -3.58 12.52
CA GLU A 58 1.73 -2.55 12.67
C GLU A 58 0.82 -2.54 11.45
N LEU A 59 -0.48 -2.28 11.67
CA LEU A 59 -1.44 -2.00 10.61
C LEU A 59 -2.29 -0.79 10.99
N GLN A 60 -2.42 0.15 10.06
CA GLN A 60 -3.31 1.30 10.21
C GLN A 60 -4.49 1.15 9.27
N PHE A 61 -5.68 0.95 9.84
CA PHE A 61 -6.88 0.76 9.06
C PHE A 61 -7.77 2.00 9.02
N ASN A 62 -8.32 2.24 7.83
CA ASN A 62 -9.39 3.18 7.60
C ASN A 62 -10.67 2.43 7.21
N PRO A 63 -11.73 2.44 8.04
CA PRO A 63 -12.98 1.76 7.70
C PRO A 63 -13.69 2.39 6.49
N ASP A 64 -13.48 3.69 6.23
CA ASP A 64 -14.09 4.42 5.12
C ASP A 64 -13.33 4.24 3.80
N SER A 65 -12.05 3.86 3.87
CA SER A 65 -11.19 3.60 2.71
C SER A 65 -10.30 2.39 2.98
N MET A 66 -10.90 1.21 3.13
CA MET A 66 -10.08 0.04 3.47
C MET A 66 -9.25 -0.43 2.27
N LEU A 67 -9.85 -0.42 1.08
CA LEU A 67 -9.39 -1.25 -0.04
C LEU A 67 -9.44 -0.49 -1.35
N TYR A 68 -8.36 -0.59 -2.09
CA TYR A 68 -8.27 -0.16 -3.47
C TYR A 68 -7.66 -1.27 -4.34
N ARG A 69 -8.18 -1.42 -5.55
CA ARG A 69 -7.61 -2.27 -6.59
C ARG A 69 -7.70 -1.53 -7.92
N GLY A 70 -6.60 -1.48 -8.66
CA GLY A 70 -6.59 -0.84 -9.97
C GLY A 70 -5.25 -0.22 -10.34
N ALA A 71 -5.28 0.62 -11.37
CA ALA A 71 -4.11 1.34 -11.84
C ALA A 71 -3.67 2.41 -10.83
N LEU A 72 -2.40 2.40 -10.43
CA LEU A 72 -1.85 3.35 -9.48
C LEU A 72 -1.50 4.70 -10.15
N ASP A 73 -2.34 5.20 -11.05
CA ASP A 73 -2.12 6.48 -11.73
C ASP A 73 -2.55 7.68 -10.85
N GLY A 74 -2.46 8.91 -11.39
CA GLY A 74 -2.84 10.13 -10.68
C GLY A 74 -4.31 10.21 -10.24
N SER A 75 -5.18 9.31 -10.71
CA SER A 75 -6.57 9.23 -10.28
C SER A 75 -6.77 8.44 -8.97
N TYR A 76 -5.75 7.66 -8.56
CA TYR A 76 -5.82 6.88 -7.34
C TYR A 76 -5.67 7.76 -6.09
N ARG A 77 -6.65 7.70 -5.19
CA ARG A 77 -6.60 8.37 -3.88
C ARG A 77 -5.92 7.48 -2.85
N ALA A 78 -4.59 7.51 -2.85
CA ALA A 78 -3.76 6.78 -1.88
C ALA A 78 -3.99 7.19 -0.42
N ALA A 79 -4.18 8.48 -0.20
CA ALA A 79 -4.28 9.04 1.14
C ALA A 79 -5.45 8.40 1.91
N GLY A 80 -5.10 7.54 2.86
CA GLY A 80 -6.06 6.88 3.74
C GLY A 80 -6.43 5.44 3.36
N THR A 81 -5.96 4.89 2.24
CA THR A 81 -6.23 3.48 1.91
C THR A 81 -5.39 2.52 2.76
N THR A 82 -6.02 1.52 3.37
CA THR A 82 -5.32 0.50 4.19
C THR A 82 -4.57 -0.52 3.34
N LEU A 83 -5.23 -1.08 2.33
CA LEU A 83 -4.70 -2.11 1.45
C LEU A 83 -4.92 -1.72 -0.01
N ILE A 84 -3.83 -1.69 -0.76
CA ILE A 84 -3.77 -1.29 -2.16
C ILE A 84 -3.34 -2.50 -2.96
N VAL A 85 -4.05 -2.77 -4.04
CA VAL A 85 -3.77 -3.85 -5.00
C VAL A 85 -3.51 -3.24 -6.36
N GLY A 86 -2.34 -3.48 -6.93
CA GLY A 86 -1.97 -2.93 -8.24
C GLY A 86 -0.57 -3.35 -8.65
N ASP A 87 -0.26 -3.22 -9.93
CA ASP A 87 1.05 -3.53 -10.50
C ASP A 87 2.04 -2.41 -10.13
N MET A 88 2.87 -2.65 -9.12
CA MET A 88 3.80 -1.65 -8.55
C MET A 88 5.15 -1.70 -9.24
N ASP A 89 5.59 -2.89 -9.65
CA ASP A 89 6.87 -3.11 -10.29
C ASP A 89 6.83 -3.24 -11.82
N LEU A 90 5.65 -3.03 -12.42
CA LEU A 90 5.42 -3.00 -13.86
C LEU A 90 5.70 -4.36 -14.55
N ASP A 91 5.50 -5.47 -13.84
CA ASP A 91 5.68 -6.82 -14.39
C ASP A 91 4.40 -7.43 -15.00
N GLY A 92 3.27 -6.75 -14.85
CA GLY A 92 1.95 -7.18 -15.33
C GLY A 92 1.15 -8.02 -14.31
N SER A 93 1.68 -8.25 -13.12
CA SER A 93 1.03 -8.92 -11.99
C SER A 93 0.57 -7.90 -10.95
N GLU A 94 -0.43 -8.27 -10.15
CA GLU A 94 -0.88 -7.41 -9.05
C GLU A 94 -0.03 -7.64 -7.80
N ASP A 95 0.45 -6.54 -7.21
CA ASP A 95 1.17 -6.49 -5.95
C ASP A 95 0.27 -5.97 -4.82
N PHE A 96 0.76 -6.05 -3.58
CA PHE A 96 0.06 -5.54 -2.40
C PHE A 96 0.86 -4.48 -1.66
N ALA A 97 0.23 -3.37 -1.30
CA ALA A 97 0.75 -2.41 -0.33
C ALA A 97 -0.17 -2.34 0.88
N LEU A 98 0.42 -2.49 2.07
CA LEU A 98 -0.25 -2.40 3.36
C LEU A 98 0.18 -1.12 4.05
N ARG A 99 -0.76 -0.31 4.53
CA ARG A 99 -0.44 0.88 5.34
C ARG A 99 0.02 0.45 6.74
N THR A 100 1.31 0.51 6.97
CA THR A 100 1.95 0.01 8.19
C THR A 100 2.56 1.11 9.05
N GLY A 101 2.41 2.39 8.67
CA GLY A 101 2.89 3.49 9.49
C GLY A 101 2.62 4.87 8.91
N ASN A 102 3.27 5.87 9.51
CA ASN A 102 3.25 7.27 9.09
C ASN A 102 4.69 7.82 8.92
N ALA A 103 5.60 7.00 8.38
CA ALA A 103 7.00 7.38 8.15
C ALA A 103 7.18 8.29 6.92
N GLY A 104 6.09 8.66 6.24
CA GLY A 104 6.09 9.67 5.19
C GLY A 104 6.46 11.06 5.72
N GLY A 105 6.82 11.94 4.80
CA GLY A 105 7.09 13.34 5.08
C GLY A 105 5.90 14.00 5.75
N TYR A 106 6.15 14.78 6.80
CA TYR A 106 5.10 15.46 7.59
C TYR A 106 4.08 14.50 8.22
N GLY A 107 4.45 13.24 8.46
CA GLY A 107 3.56 12.22 9.03
C GLY A 107 2.58 11.63 8.01
N SER A 108 2.87 11.78 6.70
CA SER A 108 2.12 11.08 5.66
C SER A 108 2.20 9.55 5.82
N PRO A 109 1.22 8.79 5.29
CA PRO A 109 1.23 7.34 5.36
C PRO A 109 2.47 6.73 4.72
N SER A 110 2.97 5.63 5.32
CA SER A 110 4.00 4.76 4.75
C SER A 110 3.47 3.34 4.62
N TYR A 111 4.02 2.59 3.66
CA TYR A 111 3.49 1.29 3.26
C TYR A 111 4.57 0.22 3.23
N SER A 112 4.19 -0.98 3.68
CA SER A 112 4.92 -2.21 3.41
C SER A 112 4.41 -2.82 2.12
N ILE A 113 5.31 -3.00 1.15
CA ILE A 113 4.99 -3.45 -0.21
C ILE A 113 5.46 -4.89 -0.40
N TYR A 114 4.60 -5.69 -1.03
CA TYR A 114 4.81 -7.10 -1.29
C TYR A 114 4.58 -7.37 -2.77
N LEU A 115 5.64 -7.79 -3.47
CA LEU A 115 5.62 -8.06 -4.90
C LEU A 115 5.21 -9.50 -5.18
N GLN A 116 4.41 -9.72 -6.22
CA GLN A 116 4.02 -11.05 -6.68
C GLN A 116 5.24 -11.78 -7.25
N GLN A 117 5.54 -12.97 -6.71
CA GLN A 117 6.56 -13.83 -7.31
C GLN A 117 6.08 -14.36 -8.65
N ALA A 118 6.99 -14.45 -9.62
CA ALA A 118 6.76 -15.05 -10.92
C ALA A 118 6.04 -16.41 -10.80
N GLY A 119 5.09 -16.67 -11.70
CA GLY A 119 4.29 -17.90 -11.68
C GLY A 119 3.21 -17.95 -10.59
N GLY A 120 2.93 -16.85 -9.88
CA GLY A 120 1.85 -16.80 -8.88
C GLY A 120 2.19 -17.53 -7.58
N HIS A 121 3.47 -17.78 -7.31
CA HIS A 121 3.89 -18.68 -6.24
C HIS A 121 3.73 -18.11 -4.83
N GLY A 122 3.69 -16.79 -4.68
CA GLY A 122 3.68 -16.14 -3.38
C GLY A 122 3.87 -14.65 -3.53
N PHE A 123 3.96 -13.97 -2.40
CA PHE A 123 4.33 -12.57 -2.34
C PHE A 123 5.59 -12.42 -1.50
N VAL A 124 6.49 -11.53 -1.92
CA VAL A 124 7.74 -11.23 -1.21
C VAL A 124 7.75 -9.78 -0.79
N TYR A 125 8.07 -9.51 0.47
CA TYR A 125 8.27 -8.14 0.95
C TYR A 125 9.40 -7.48 0.16
N SER A 126 9.16 -6.29 -0.39
CA SER A 126 10.19 -5.48 -1.03
C SER A 126 10.55 -4.28 -0.15
N PRO A 127 11.73 -4.30 0.48
CA PRO A 127 12.27 -3.12 1.17
C PRO A 127 12.39 -1.91 0.23
N GLU A 128 12.84 -2.12 -1.01
CA GLU A 128 13.16 -1.05 -1.96
C GLU A 128 11.93 -0.26 -2.37
N PHE A 129 10.81 -0.94 -2.62
CA PHE A 129 9.55 -0.27 -2.90
C PHE A 129 8.94 0.36 -1.65
N SER A 130 9.03 -0.32 -0.49
CA SER A 130 8.50 0.22 0.78
C SER A 130 9.19 1.53 1.17
N GLU A 131 10.50 1.61 0.99
CA GLU A 131 11.33 2.79 1.26
C GLU A 131 10.95 4.00 0.39
N LEU A 132 10.40 3.79 -0.82
CA LEU A 132 9.89 4.90 -1.63
C LEU A 132 8.82 5.71 -0.88
N THR A 133 8.05 5.08 0.01
CA THR A 133 7.00 5.75 0.77
C THR A 133 7.53 6.50 2.00
N GLU A 134 8.73 6.17 2.47
CA GLU A 134 9.35 6.85 3.61
C GLU A 134 9.81 8.27 3.22
N GLY A 135 9.49 9.26 4.06
CA GLY A 135 9.73 10.68 3.76
C GLY A 135 8.90 11.24 2.59
N SER A 136 7.98 10.46 2.01
CA SER A 136 7.15 10.87 0.86
C SER A 136 5.84 11.48 1.32
N LEU A 137 5.07 12.04 0.40
CA LEU A 137 3.72 12.52 0.73
C LEU A 137 2.65 11.40 0.70
N GLY A 138 3.05 10.14 0.54
CA GLY A 138 2.17 8.97 0.57
C GLY A 138 2.60 7.90 -0.43
N MET A 139 1.65 7.07 -0.87
CA MET A 139 1.92 6.09 -1.92
C MET A 139 2.39 6.80 -3.21
N PHE A 140 3.32 6.18 -3.91
CA PHE A 140 3.74 6.62 -5.24
C PHE A 140 2.68 6.33 -6.30
N SER A 141 2.79 7.00 -7.45
CA SER A 141 2.01 6.67 -8.64
C SER A 141 2.86 5.94 -9.67
N VAL A 142 2.20 5.14 -10.51
CA VAL A 142 2.76 4.36 -11.61
C VAL A 142 2.12 4.84 -12.91
N SER A 143 2.93 5.23 -13.88
CA SER A 143 2.44 5.66 -15.20
C SER A 143 3.42 5.28 -16.30
N ALA A 144 2.91 4.64 -17.36
CA ALA A 144 3.69 4.10 -18.47
C ALA A 144 4.82 3.16 -18.02
N ASP A 145 6.03 3.70 -17.88
CA ASP A 145 7.26 2.99 -17.51
C ASP A 145 7.95 3.58 -16.27
N LYS A 146 7.22 4.43 -15.52
CA LYS A 146 7.78 5.23 -14.43
C LYS A 146 6.97 5.16 -13.16
N ILE A 147 7.70 5.25 -12.05
CA ILE A 147 7.16 5.48 -10.72
C ILE A 147 7.45 6.93 -10.34
N ARG A 148 6.47 7.61 -9.74
CA ARG A 148 6.59 8.97 -9.23
C ARG A 148 6.28 9.00 -7.75
N VAL A 149 7.26 9.45 -6.97
CA VAL A 149 7.15 9.56 -5.52
C VAL A 149 6.98 11.03 -5.16
N PRO A 150 5.81 11.45 -4.64
CA PRO A 150 5.57 12.84 -4.32
C PRO A 150 6.37 13.26 -3.08
N ARG A 151 7.06 14.40 -3.16
CA ARG A 151 7.91 14.98 -2.11
C ARG A 151 7.61 16.46 -1.93
N LYS A 152 7.97 17.01 -0.77
CA LYS A 152 8.00 18.45 -0.55
C LYS A 152 9.04 18.88 0.47
N SER A 153 9.37 20.16 0.41
CA SER A 153 10.08 20.90 1.44
C SER A 153 9.29 22.16 1.80
N GLY A 154 8.79 22.19 3.04
CA GLY A 154 7.93 23.27 3.51
C GLY A 154 6.58 23.32 2.80
N CYS A 155 6.06 24.54 2.63
CA CYS A 155 4.75 24.80 2.04
C CYS A 155 4.74 24.76 0.52
N CYS A 156 5.88 25.04 -0.11
CA CYS A 156 5.88 25.73 -1.38
C CYS A 156 6.79 25.04 -2.41
N GLU A 157 7.73 24.22 -1.97
CA GLU A 157 8.58 23.40 -2.83
C GLU A 157 8.00 21.98 -2.89
N HIS A 158 7.52 21.58 -4.07
CA HIS A 158 7.01 20.25 -4.34
C HIS A 158 7.69 19.68 -5.58
N TRP A 159 7.94 18.38 -5.57
CA TRP A 159 8.50 17.68 -6.72
C TRP A 159 8.14 16.19 -6.64
N ASP A 160 8.30 15.50 -7.77
CA ASP A 160 8.32 14.05 -7.80
C ASP A 160 9.76 13.56 -7.93
N ASP A 161 10.16 12.62 -7.09
CA ASP A 161 11.29 11.75 -7.42
C ASP A 161 10.79 10.71 -8.43
N VAL A 162 11.46 10.59 -9.57
CA VAL A 162 11.07 9.72 -10.68
C VAL A 162 12.00 8.52 -10.72
N PHE A 163 11.41 7.34 -10.84
CA PHE A 163 12.11 6.06 -10.93
C PHE A 163 11.66 5.28 -12.17
N VAL A 164 12.53 4.40 -12.65
CA VAL A 164 12.19 3.33 -13.61
C VAL A 164 12.39 1.99 -12.93
N VAL A 165 11.68 0.94 -13.36
CA VAL A 165 11.87 -0.40 -12.79
C VAL A 165 12.87 -1.21 -13.61
N LYS A 166 13.84 -1.83 -12.95
CA LYS A 166 14.79 -2.76 -13.55
C LYS A 166 14.87 -4.03 -12.72
N GLY A 167 14.24 -5.11 -13.19
CA GLY A 167 14.26 -6.40 -12.51
C GLY A 167 13.67 -6.35 -11.11
N HIS A 168 12.44 -5.83 -10.99
CA HIS A 168 11.73 -5.65 -9.71
C HIS A 168 12.46 -4.71 -8.72
N GLN A 169 13.26 -3.78 -9.23
CA GLN A 169 13.92 -2.75 -8.41
C GLN A 169 13.63 -1.35 -8.96
N PRO A 170 13.21 -0.40 -8.10
CA PRO A 170 13.06 0.99 -8.49
C PRO A 170 14.45 1.65 -8.59
N VAL A 171 14.74 2.27 -9.73
CA VAL A 171 16.00 2.96 -10.00
C VAL A 171 15.71 4.44 -10.24
N PHE A 172 16.23 5.30 -9.35
CA PHE A 172 16.06 6.75 -9.46
C PHE A 172 16.65 7.26 -10.79
N VAL A 173 15.92 8.15 -11.47
CA VAL A 173 16.35 8.75 -12.73
C VAL A 173 16.38 10.27 -12.71
N ALA A 174 15.43 10.91 -12.04
CA ALA A 174 15.33 12.38 -12.04
C ALA A 174 14.44 12.91 -10.93
N ARG A 175 14.56 14.21 -10.68
CA ARG A 175 13.52 15.02 -10.02
C ARG A 175 12.70 15.73 -11.10
N ALA A 176 11.38 15.73 -10.98
CA ALA A 176 10.47 16.41 -11.90
C ALA A 176 9.48 17.29 -11.15
N ALA A 177 8.86 18.24 -11.86
CA ALA A 177 7.69 18.93 -11.32
C ALA A 177 6.58 17.91 -11.01
N PRO A 178 5.77 18.15 -9.96
CA PRO A 178 4.64 17.27 -9.61
C PRO A 178 3.69 17.10 -10.80
N GLN A 179 3.08 15.93 -10.94
CA GLN A 179 1.91 15.78 -11.82
C GLN A 179 0.70 16.51 -11.22
N GLU A 180 -0.01 17.27 -12.07
CA GLU A 180 -1.31 17.90 -11.75
C GLU A 180 -2.46 16.88 -11.73
#